data_AF-A0A6G1LBQ4-F1
#
_entry.id   AF-A0A6G1LBQ4-F1
#
_cell.length_a   1.000
_cell.length_b   1.000
_cell.length_c   1.000
_cell.angle_alpha   90.00
_cell.angle_beta   90.00
_cell.angle_gamma   90.00
#
_symmetry.space_group_name_H-M   'P 1'
#
loop_
_entity.id
_entity.type
_entity.pdbx_description
1 polymer ?
#
loop_
_entity_poly.entity_id
_entity_poly.type
_entity_poly.pdbx_seq_one_letter_code
_entity_poly.pdbx_strand_id
1 'polypeptide(L)'
;MATETPAPPADGTTHLQQSRSPSPVAPPPLSAAPGPRASAIQKLYQDAITHILKTCNYDNFASCFPTPAQNVSPSMKQLHENFLEKIREQLIKTYEEILEDRKVVRWLNELDRLLDDAKREGENVLGSSPGVIPPHQLPAMQLYLAHITPFLKQNAERMKQKQEQRRKENLEMAEKVSRQKREIEEVLGRLEGTFVKVRACAEALGSEDVEALRGQVRGVDEGLTG
;
A
#
# COMPACT_ATOMS: atom_id res chain seq x y z
N MET A 1 -54.09 -12.17 -33.95
CA MET A 1 -53.11 -12.82 -33.05
C MET A 1 -51.85 -11.97 -33.08
N ALA A 2 -51.74 -11.02 -32.15
CA ALA A 2 -50.57 -10.19 -31.97
C ALA A 2 -49.72 -10.84 -30.88
N THR A 3 -48.48 -11.20 -31.19
CA THR A 3 -47.52 -11.72 -30.22
C THR A 3 -46.57 -10.60 -29.81
N GLU A 4 -46.59 -10.38 -28.51
CA GLU A 4 -45.97 -9.32 -27.73
C GLU A 4 -44.50 -9.69 -27.44
N THR A 5 -43.59 -8.77 -27.76
CA THR A 5 -42.17 -8.83 -27.44
C THR A 5 -41.92 -8.11 -26.11
N PRO A 6 -41.21 -8.71 -25.14
CA PRO A 6 -40.64 -7.97 -24.02
C PRO A 6 -39.10 -7.94 -24.04
N ALA A 7 -38.53 -6.73 -24.02
CA ALA A 7 -37.23 -6.41 -23.38
C ALA A 7 -37.48 -6.10 -21.88
N PRO A 8 -36.51 -5.85 -20.95
CA PRO A 8 -35.03 -5.62 -21.02
C PRO A 8 -34.30 -6.42 -19.86
N PRO A 9 -33.11 -6.07 -19.26
CA PRO A 9 -32.13 -5.00 -19.50
C PRO A 9 -30.64 -5.41 -19.58
N ALA A 10 -29.85 -4.41 -19.94
CA ALA A 10 -28.40 -4.39 -20.07
C ALA A 10 -27.66 -4.54 -18.73
N ASP A 11 -26.50 -5.18 -18.76
CA ASP A 11 -25.38 -4.85 -17.89
C ASP A 11 -24.05 -5.19 -18.58
N GLY A 12 -23.15 -4.21 -18.59
CA GLY A 12 -21.84 -4.32 -19.20
C GLY A 12 -20.86 -5.11 -18.35
N THR A 13 -19.86 -5.73 -18.98
CA THR A 13 -18.59 -5.97 -18.31
C THR A 13 -17.43 -5.96 -19.29
N THR A 14 -16.68 -4.88 -19.18
CA THR A 14 -15.38 -4.57 -19.76
C THR A 14 -14.34 -5.61 -19.31
N HIS A 15 -13.72 -6.34 -20.26
CA HIS A 15 -12.61 -7.24 -19.97
C HIS A 15 -11.31 -6.44 -19.77
N LEU A 16 -10.94 -6.20 -18.51
CA LEU A 16 -9.76 -5.41 -18.12
C LEU A 16 -8.44 -6.17 -18.35
N GLN A 17 -7.51 -5.48 -19.01
CA GLN A 17 -6.09 -5.79 -19.13
C GLN A 17 -5.42 -6.10 -17.77
N GLN A 18 -4.80 -7.26 -17.65
CA GLN A 18 -3.81 -7.55 -16.63
C GLN A 18 -2.42 -7.09 -17.09
N SER A 19 -2.08 -5.85 -16.77
CA SER A 19 -0.69 -5.36 -16.77
C SER A 19 -0.43 -4.67 -15.45
N ARG A 20 0.17 -5.35 -14.46
CA ARG A 20 0.68 -4.67 -13.26
C ARG A 20 1.99 -5.28 -12.79
N SER A 21 3.07 -4.77 -13.38
CA SER A 21 4.34 -4.60 -12.68
C SER A 21 4.10 -3.64 -11.51
N PRO A 22 4.45 -3.97 -10.25
CA PRO A 22 4.25 -3.06 -9.14
C PRO A 22 5.42 -2.08 -9.09
N SER A 23 5.21 -0.87 -9.61
CA SER A 23 6.10 0.26 -9.31
C SER A 23 6.10 0.54 -7.79
N PRO A 24 7.26 0.89 -7.19
CA PRO A 24 7.36 1.14 -5.76
C PRO A 24 6.50 2.34 -5.33
N VAL A 25 6.07 2.32 -4.07
CA VAL A 25 5.26 3.37 -3.41
C VAL A 25 5.88 4.74 -3.68
N ALA A 26 5.11 5.63 -4.28
CA ALA A 26 5.53 7.00 -4.54
C ALA A 26 5.90 7.68 -3.21
N PRO A 27 7.06 8.35 -3.11
CA PRO A 27 7.40 9.12 -1.92
C PRO A 27 6.32 10.18 -1.66
N PRO A 28 6.04 10.51 -0.38
CA PRO A 28 5.04 11.50 -0.03
C PRO A 28 5.29 12.83 -0.76
N PRO A 29 4.23 13.59 -1.09
CA PRO A 29 4.36 14.83 -1.83
C PRO A 29 5.30 15.78 -1.09
N LEU A 30 6.49 15.99 -1.67
CA LEU A 30 7.45 16.96 -1.16
C LEU A 30 6.79 18.32 -1.21
N SER A 31 6.77 19.02 -0.08
CA SER A 31 6.35 20.41 -0.04
C SER A 31 7.12 21.18 -1.11
N ALA A 32 6.40 21.86 -2.00
CA ALA A 32 6.98 22.75 -3.00
C ALA A 32 7.69 23.96 -2.36
N ALA A 33 7.63 24.08 -1.03
CA ALA A 33 8.31 25.11 -0.26
C ALA A 33 9.83 24.93 -0.32
N PRO A 34 10.60 26.01 -0.54
CA PRO A 34 12.06 25.95 -0.52
C PRO A 34 12.57 25.47 0.85
N GLY A 35 13.32 24.38 0.87
CA GLY A 35 14.06 23.93 2.05
C GLY A 35 15.20 24.89 2.43
N PRO A 36 15.91 24.64 3.54
CA PRO A 36 16.99 25.49 4.03
C PRO A 36 18.10 25.66 2.98
N ARG A 37 18.45 24.56 2.29
CA ARG A 37 19.49 24.58 1.25
C ARG A 37 19.02 25.24 -0.04
N ALA A 38 17.75 25.06 -0.43
CA ALA A 38 17.17 25.75 -1.59
C ALA A 38 17.13 27.26 -1.38
N SER A 39 16.73 27.68 -0.18
CA SER A 39 16.76 29.09 0.22
C SER A 39 18.17 29.66 0.23
N ALA A 40 19.17 28.88 0.65
CA ALA A 40 20.57 29.31 0.65
C ALA A 40 21.11 29.53 -0.77
N ILE A 41 20.80 28.65 -1.73
CA ILE A 41 21.22 28.82 -3.14
C ILE A 41 20.55 30.05 -3.75
N GLN A 42 19.25 30.25 -3.51
CA GLN A 42 18.54 31.44 -3.97
C GLN A 42 19.15 32.73 -3.42
N LYS A 43 19.48 32.77 -2.12
CA LYS A 43 20.16 33.93 -1.51
C LYS A 43 21.53 34.18 -2.14
N LEU A 44 22.35 33.14 -2.29
CA LEU A 44 23.67 33.26 -2.90
C LEU A 44 23.60 33.84 -4.32
N TYR A 45 22.59 33.43 -5.10
CA TYR A 45 22.39 33.95 -6.44
C TYR A 45 22.00 35.43 -6.46
N GLN A 46 21.08 35.84 -5.57
CA GLN A 46 20.70 37.25 -5.42
C GLN A 46 21.88 38.12 -4.96
N ASP A 47 22.70 37.61 -4.06
CA ASP A 47 23.91 38.29 -3.60
C ASP A 47 24.93 38.43 -4.74
N ALA A 48 25.10 37.39 -5.56
CA ALA A 48 25.97 37.42 -6.73
C ALA A 48 25.50 38.42 -7.79
N ILE A 49 24.19 38.46 -8.11
CA ILE A 49 23.63 39.48 -9.02
C ILE A 49 23.91 40.88 -8.48
N THR A 50 23.66 41.10 -7.20
CA THR A 50 23.88 42.40 -6.55
C THR A 50 25.36 42.82 -6.64
N HIS A 51 26.29 41.88 -6.47
CA HIS A 51 27.73 42.13 -6.59
C HIS A 51 28.14 42.47 -8.03
N ILE A 52 27.61 41.75 -9.02
CA ILE A 52 27.88 42.02 -10.45
C ILE A 52 27.40 43.42 -10.82
N LEU A 53 26.17 43.78 -10.45
CA LEU A 53 25.59 45.09 -10.75
C LEU A 53 26.36 46.23 -10.05
N LYS A 54 26.89 46.00 -8.84
CA LYS A 54 27.74 46.97 -8.14
C LYS A 54 29.10 47.20 -8.82
N THR A 55 29.65 46.14 -9.42
CA THR A 55 30.96 46.21 -10.11
C THR A 55 30.83 46.95 -11.46
N CYS A 56 29.67 46.85 -12.11
CA CYS A 56 29.30 47.61 -13.30
C CYS A 56 28.91 49.06 -12.95
N ASN A 57 29.79 49.80 -12.29
CA ASN A 57 29.57 51.22 -11.98
C ASN A 57 29.61 52.08 -13.26
N TYR A 58 29.03 53.28 -13.17
CA TYR A 58 28.97 54.21 -14.30
C TYR A 58 30.35 54.72 -14.73
N ASP A 59 31.29 54.91 -13.79
CA ASP A 59 32.63 55.45 -14.07
C ASP A 59 33.47 54.50 -14.93
N ASN A 60 33.41 53.20 -14.63
CA ASN A 60 34.00 52.11 -15.40
C ASN A 60 33.37 52.08 -16.80
N PHE A 61 32.04 52.22 -16.90
CA PHE A 61 31.33 52.22 -18.17
C PHE A 61 31.67 53.45 -19.04
N ALA A 62 31.72 54.64 -18.43
CA ALA A 62 32.07 55.89 -19.09
C ALA A 62 33.53 55.92 -19.55
N SER A 63 34.45 55.25 -18.83
CA SER A 63 35.85 55.12 -19.22
C SER A 63 36.04 54.39 -20.55
N CYS A 64 35.17 53.42 -20.87
CA CYS A 64 35.18 52.69 -22.14
C CYS A 64 34.61 53.51 -23.30
N PHE A 65 33.82 54.56 -23.01
CA PHE A 65 33.17 55.41 -24.01
C PHE A 65 33.38 56.90 -23.72
N PRO A 66 34.62 57.41 -23.82
CA PRO A 66 34.94 58.78 -23.43
C PRO A 66 34.26 59.84 -24.32
N THR A 67 34.16 59.62 -25.63
CA THR A 67 33.56 60.58 -26.57
C THR A 67 32.05 60.76 -26.36
N PRO A 68 31.25 59.70 -26.22
CA PRO A 68 29.83 59.85 -25.88
C PRO A 68 29.57 60.33 -24.45
N ALA A 69 30.43 59.95 -23.49
CA ALA A 69 30.29 60.38 -22.09
C ALA A 69 30.41 61.91 -21.93
N GLN A 70 31.19 62.58 -22.79
CA GLN A 70 31.35 64.04 -22.77
C GLN A 70 30.22 64.77 -23.53
N ASN A 71 29.78 64.22 -24.67
CA ASN A 71 28.84 64.91 -25.56
C ASN A 71 27.35 64.62 -25.25
N VAL A 72 27.05 63.48 -24.62
CA VAL A 72 25.68 62.99 -24.39
C VAL A 72 25.55 62.28 -23.04
N SER A 73 26.10 62.88 -21.98
CA SER A 73 26.10 62.32 -20.62
C SER A 73 24.72 61.90 -20.07
N PRO A 74 23.60 62.65 -20.26
CA PRO A 74 22.30 62.21 -19.71
C PRO A 74 21.76 60.96 -20.41
N SER A 75 21.86 60.89 -21.74
CA SER A 75 21.43 59.72 -22.52
C SER A 75 22.29 58.48 -22.21
N MET A 76 23.58 58.67 -21.92
CA MET A 76 24.47 57.57 -21.55
C MET A 76 24.17 57.02 -20.16
N LYS A 77 23.81 57.88 -19.19
CA LYS A 77 23.34 57.44 -17.86
C LYS A 77 22.06 56.63 -17.97
N GLN A 78 21.10 57.08 -18.77
CA GLN A 78 19.87 56.33 -19.04
C GLN A 78 20.15 54.98 -19.71
N LEU A 79 21.09 54.92 -20.66
CA LEU A 79 21.49 53.66 -21.29
C LEU A 79 22.08 52.68 -20.27
N HIS A 80 22.96 53.17 -19.38
CA HIS A 80 23.58 52.37 -18.34
C HIS A 80 22.54 51.83 -17.35
N GLU A 81 21.60 52.66 -16.90
CA GLU A 81 20.49 52.24 -16.04
C GLU A 81 19.60 51.18 -16.70
N ASN A 82 19.17 51.42 -17.94
CA ASN A 82 18.37 50.47 -18.72
C ASN A 82 19.11 49.15 -18.95
N PHE A 83 20.42 49.21 -19.17
CA PHE A 83 21.26 48.04 -19.36
C PHE A 83 21.36 47.20 -18.08
N LEU A 84 21.58 47.85 -16.92
CA LEU A 84 21.62 47.17 -15.62
C LEU A 84 20.28 46.53 -15.27
N GLU A 85 19.17 47.21 -15.57
CA GLU A 85 17.82 46.69 -15.37
C GLU A 85 17.56 45.45 -16.25
N LYS A 86 17.88 45.53 -17.55
CA LYS A 86 17.71 44.40 -18.47
C LYS A 86 18.58 43.20 -18.12
N ILE A 87 19.83 43.43 -17.69
CA ILE A 87 20.70 42.34 -17.22
C ILE A 87 20.11 41.70 -15.96
N ARG A 88 19.65 42.51 -15.00
CA ARG A 88 19.04 42.00 -13.77
C ARG A 88 17.82 41.13 -14.10
N GLU A 89 16.90 41.63 -14.90
CA GLU A 89 15.70 40.90 -15.34
C GLU A 89 16.07 39.59 -16.02
N GLN A 90 17.02 39.62 -16.95
CA GLN A 90 17.41 38.44 -17.71
C GLN A 90 18.11 37.38 -16.84
N LEU A 91 18.96 37.80 -15.90
CA LEU A 91 19.62 36.89 -14.96
C LEU A 91 18.59 36.22 -14.04
N ILE A 92 17.65 36.99 -13.47
CA ILE A 92 16.59 36.42 -12.63
C ILE A 92 15.73 35.45 -13.43
N LYS A 93 15.29 35.84 -14.62
CA LYS A 93 14.44 35.00 -15.48
C LYS A 93 15.12 33.69 -15.87
N THR A 94 16.36 33.74 -16.36
CA THR A 94 17.10 32.54 -16.74
C THR A 94 17.36 31.62 -15.55
N TYR A 95 17.56 32.18 -14.36
CA TYR A 95 17.69 31.40 -13.13
C TYR A 95 16.40 30.71 -12.74
N GLU A 96 15.26 31.40 -12.80
CA GLU A 96 13.94 30.82 -12.55
C GLU A 96 13.61 29.68 -13.52
N GLU A 97 13.87 29.89 -14.82
CA GLU A 97 13.75 28.86 -15.86
C GLU A 97 14.59 27.61 -15.53
N ILE A 98 15.85 27.80 -15.13
CA ILE A 98 16.74 26.69 -14.75
C ILE A 98 16.24 25.96 -13.49
N LEU A 99 15.72 26.70 -12.50
CA LEU A 99 15.17 26.11 -11.27
C LEU A 99 13.98 25.21 -11.56
N GLU A 100 13.09 25.64 -12.46
CA GLU A 100 11.90 24.90 -12.87
C GLU A 100 12.27 23.68 -13.73
N ASP A 101 13.07 23.87 -14.78
CA ASP A 101 13.46 22.83 -15.73
C ASP A 101 14.14 21.64 -15.02
N ARG A 102 15.08 21.95 -14.13
CA ARG A 102 15.85 20.93 -13.40
C ARG A 102 15.16 20.48 -12.11
N LYS A 103 14.02 21.10 -11.75
CA LYS A 103 13.28 20.85 -10.51
C LYS A 103 14.20 20.88 -9.28
N VAL A 104 15.12 21.85 -9.24
CA VAL A 104 16.23 21.88 -8.27
C VAL A 104 15.71 21.88 -6.84
N VAL A 105 14.66 22.66 -6.57
CA VAL A 105 14.05 22.74 -5.23
C VAL A 105 13.60 21.37 -4.74
N ARG A 106 12.97 20.58 -5.61
CA ARG A 106 12.52 19.22 -5.29
C ARG A 106 13.70 18.32 -4.92
N TRP A 107 14.74 18.31 -5.74
CA TRP A 107 15.92 17.47 -5.52
C TRP A 107 16.68 17.84 -4.26
N LEU A 108 16.75 19.13 -3.97
CA LEU A 108 17.46 19.63 -2.81
C LEU A 108 16.70 19.36 -1.51
N ASN A 109 15.36 19.47 -1.56
CA ASN A 109 14.50 19.06 -0.45
C ASN A 109 14.58 17.54 -0.20
N GLU A 110 14.62 16.72 -1.26
CA GLU A 110 14.83 15.27 -1.13
C GLU A 110 16.21 14.95 -0.54
N LEU A 111 17.25 15.69 -0.94
CA LEU A 111 18.58 15.54 -0.37
C LEU A 111 18.62 15.90 1.12
N ASP A 112 17.98 16.98 1.53
CA ASP A 112 17.87 17.37 2.93
C ASP A 112 17.12 16.30 3.74
N ARG A 113 16.02 15.74 3.18
CA ARG A 113 15.30 14.61 3.78
C ARG A 113 16.18 13.36 3.94
N LEU A 114 16.92 12.98 2.90
CA LEU A 114 17.83 11.83 2.96
C LEU A 114 18.96 12.04 3.98
N LEU A 115 19.44 13.28 4.12
CA LEU A 115 20.44 13.63 5.14
C LEU A 115 19.86 13.48 6.55
N ASP A 116 18.63 13.94 6.78
CA ASP A 116 17.96 13.81 8.08
C ASP A 116 17.63 12.36 8.42
N ASP A 117 17.19 11.56 7.45
CA ASP A 117 16.99 10.12 7.62
C ASP A 117 18.31 9.41 7.94
N ALA A 118 19.41 9.77 7.27
CA ALA A 118 20.74 9.23 7.55
C ALA A 118 21.27 9.63 8.93
N LYS A 119 21.01 10.87 9.40
CA LYS A 119 21.36 11.30 10.75
C LYS A 119 20.57 10.54 11.81
N ARG A 120 19.26 10.38 11.62
CA ARG A 120 18.40 9.61 12.52
C ARG A 120 18.85 8.15 12.60
N GLU A 121 19.19 7.54 11.47
CA GLU A 121 19.72 6.18 11.45
C GLU A 121 21.11 6.10 12.11
N GLY A 122 22.00 7.07 11.86
CA GLY A 122 23.31 7.15 12.52
C GLY A 122 23.23 7.28 14.04
N GLU A 123 22.27 8.05 14.54
CA GLU A 123 21.96 8.15 15.98
C GLU A 123 21.46 6.82 16.56
N ASN A 124 20.64 6.07 15.79
CA ASN A 124 20.15 4.76 16.20
C ASN A 124 21.21 3.65 16.10
N VAL A 125 22.20 3.77 15.21
CA VAL A 125 23.21 2.74 14.89
C VAL A 125 24.54 2.92 15.65
N LEU A 126 24.71 4.02 16.41
CA LEU A 126 25.89 4.34 17.23
C LEU A 126 26.32 3.26 18.26
N GLY A 127 25.61 2.14 18.38
CA GLY A 127 25.98 0.99 19.21
C GLY A 127 26.54 -0.24 18.50
N SER A 128 26.43 -0.39 17.17
CA SER A 128 26.85 -1.63 16.48
C SER A 128 26.93 -1.49 14.96
N SER A 129 28.07 -1.06 14.40
CA SER A 129 28.72 -1.62 13.19
C SER A 129 29.74 -0.68 12.55
N PRO A 130 30.79 -1.23 11.91
CA PRO A 130 31.87 -0.46 11.30
C PRO A 130 31.46 0.18 9.96
N GLY A 131 31.94 1.40 9.73
CA GLY A 131 32.01 2.15 8.47
C GLY A 131 31.07 1.74 7.33
N VAL A 132 30.04 2.57 7.08
CA VAL A 132 29.16 2.47 5.91
C VAL A 132 30.02 2.48 4.63
N ILE A 133 30.10 1.34 3.95
CA ILE A 133 30.78 1.21 2.67
C ILE A 133 29.93 1.93 1.62
N PRO A 134 30.48 2.90 0.88
CA PRO A 134 29.71 3.65 -0.10
C PRO A 134 29.22 2.72 -1.24
N PRO A 135 28.04 2.97 -1.82
CA PRO A 135 27.36 2.06 -2.75
C PRO A 135 28.15 1.74 -4.02
N HIS A 136 29.09 2.60 -4.43
CA HIS A 136 29.95 2.36 -5.60
C HIS A 136 31.08 1.35 -5.33
N GLN A 137 31.35 1.03 -4.07
CA GLN A 137 32.29 -0.01 -3.65
C GLN A 137 31.58 -1.35 -3.38
N LEU A 138 30.25 -1.39 -3.42
CA LEU A 138 29.50 -2.62 -3.20
C LEU A 138 29.56 -3.53 -4.45
N PRO A 139 29.79 -4.84 -4.28
CA PRO A 139 29.64 -5.81 -5.35
C PRO A 139 28.22 -5.82 -5.93
N ALA A 140 28.09 -6.05 -7.24
CA ALA A 140 26.80 -6.05 -7.94
C ALA A 140 25.76 -7.01 -7.33
N MET A 141 26.20 -8.17 -6.83
CA MET A 141 25.33 -9.14 -6.17
C MET A 141 24.71 -8.60 -4.88
N GLN A 142 25.46 -7.80 -4.11
CA GLN A 142 24.94 -7.20 -2.88
C GLN A 142 23.90 -6.12 -3.18
N LEU A 143 24.11 -5.32 -4.24
CA LEU A 143 23.12 -4.35 -4.70
C LEU A 143 21.82 -5.03 -5.17
N TYR A 144 21.96 -6.13 -5.94
CA TYR A 144 20.83 -6.93 -6.40
C TYR A 144 20.04 -7.52 -5.23
N LEU A 145 20.73 -8.13 -4.25
CA LEU A 145 20.09 -8.67 -3.06
C LEU A 145 19.44 -7.58 -2.21
N ALA A 146 20.10 -6.43 -2.02
CA ALA A 146 19.52 -5.31 -1.26
C ALA A 146 18.22 -4.81 -1.89
N HIS A 147 18.13 -4.77 -3.21
CA HIS A 147 16.92 -4.38 -3.93
C HIS A 147 15.79 -5.44 -3.82
N ILE A 148 16.13 -6.73 -3.88
CA ILE A 148 15.13 -7.81 -3.91
C ILE A 148 14.66 -8.22 -2.51
N THR A 149 15.52 -8.09 -1.50
CA THR A 149 15.20 -8.42 -0.11
C THR A 149 13.90 -7.79 0.40
N PRO A 150 13.61 -6.48 0.23
CA PRO A 150 12.35 -5.91 0.70
C PRO A 150 11.13 -6.52 0.00
N PHE A 151 11.22 -6.80 -1.30
CA PHE A 151 10.15 -7.47 -2.04
C PHE A 151 9.92 -8.91 -1.56
N LEU A 152 10.99 -9.67 -1.30
CA LEU A 152 10.87 -11.02 -0.76
C LEU A 152 10.32 -11.02 0.67
N LYS A 153 10.74 -10.07 1.51
CA LYS A 153 10.21 -9.90 2.88
C LYS A 153 8.71 -9.60 2.87
N GLN A 154 8.26 -8.66 2.04
CA GLN A 154 6.84 -8.34 1.90
C GLN A 154 6.02 -9.56 1.46
N ASN A 155 6.54 -10.34 0.51
CA ASN A 155 5.86 -11.56 0.06
C ASN A 155 5.86 -12.64 1.13
N ALA A 156 6.96 -12.83 1.86
CA ALA A 156 7.05 -13.78 2.96
C ALA A 156 6.06 -13.45 4.08
N GLU A 157 5.95 -12.17 4.47
CA GLU A 157 4.98 -11.69 5.45
C GLU A 157 3.54 -11.93 4.98
N ARG A 158 3.22 -11.60 3.73
CA ARG A 158 1.90 -11.87 3.15
C ARG A 158 1.54 -13.36 3.15
N MET A 159 2.50 -14.24 2.84
CA MET A 159 2.28 -15.69 2.85
C MET A 159 2.12 -16.22 4.28
N LYS A 160 2.89 -15.70 5.24
CA LYS A 160 2.77 -16.02 6.66
C LYS A 160 1.39 -15.64 7.20
N GLN A 161 0.90 -14.44 6.90
CA GLN A 161 -0.45 -14.01 7.29
C GLN A 161 -1.53 -14.93 6.73
N LYS A 162 -1.44 -15.33 5.46
CA LYS A 162 -2.38 -16.29 4.86
C LYS A 162 -2.31 -17.66 5.54
N GLN A 163 -1.11 -18.11 5.90
CA GLN A 163 -0.91 -19.38 6.59
C GLN A 163 -1.51 -19.35 8.00
N GLU A 164 -1.32 -18.25 8.73
CA GLU A 164 -1.91 -18.05 10.06
C GLU A 164 -3.44 -18.03 10.00
N GLN A 165 -4.00 -17.29 9.04
CA GLN A 165 -5.45 -17.28 8.80
C GLN A 165 -6.00 -18.68 8.50
N ARG A 166 -5.34 -19.43 7.60
CA ARG A 166 -5.72 -20.81 7.26
C ARG A 166 -5.59 -21.76 8.44
N ARG A 167 -4.56 -21.62 9.27
CA ARG A 167 -4.42 -22.43 10.50
C ARG A 167 -5.57 -22.16 11.46
N LYS A 168 -5.95 -20.89 11.65
CA LYS A 168 -7.08 -20.52 12.50
C LYS A 168 -8.39 -21.13 11.99
N GLU A 169 -8.68 -21.00 10.70
CA GLU A 169 -9.87 -21.60 10.07
C GLU A 169 -9.90 -23.13 10.19
N ASN A 170 -8.74 -23.79 10.03
CA ASN A 170 -8.64 -25.24 10.19
C ASN A 170 -8.91 -25.68 11.63
N LEU A 171 -8.35 -24.96 12.61
CA LEU A 171 -8.62 -25.23 14.03
C LEU A 171 -10.11 -25.09 14.35
N GLU A 172 -10.75 -24.00 13.92
CA GLU A 172 -12.19 -23.79 14.10
C GLU A 172 -13.02 -24.89 13.42
N MET A 173 -12.62 -25.34 12.23
CA MET A 173 -13.28 -26.43 11.51
C MET A 173 -13.11 -27.77 12.23
N ALA A 174 -11.92 -28.08 12.73
CA ALA A 174 -11.64 -29.30 13.47
C ALA A 174 -12.45 -29.36 14.79
N GLU A 175 -12.60 -28.23 15.47
CA GLU A 175 -13.45 -28.11 16.66
C GLU A 175 -14.93 -28.35 16.33
N LYS A 176 -15.44 -27.78 15.23
CA LYS A 176 -16.82 -28.01 14.76
C LYS A 176 -17.06 -29.48 14.44
N VAL A 177 -16.16 -30.12 13.68
CA VAL A 177 -16.27 -31.56 13.35
C VAL A 177 -16.25 -32.42 14.61
N SER A 178 -15.39 -32.09 15.57
CA SER A 178 -15.31 -32.84 16.84
C SER A 178 -16.55 -32.68 17.71
N ARG A 179 -17.23 -31.53 17.62
CA ARG A 179 -18.53 -31.30 18.28
C ARG A 179 -19.64 -32.08 17.59
N GLN A 180 -19.73 -31.99 16.26
CA GLN A 180 -20.72 -32.72 15.47
C GLN A 180 -20.60 -34.23 15.65
N LYS A 181 -19.38 -34.77 15.71
CA LYS A 181 -19.17 -36.20 16.01
C LYS A 181 -19.76 -36.62 17.35
N ARG A 182 -19.54 -35.82 18.40
CA ARG A 182 -20.13 -36.06 19.73
C ARG A 182 -21.66 -35.97 19.72
N GLU A 183 -22.23 -34.99 19.02
CA GLU A 183 -23.68 -34.87 18.85
C GLU A 183 -24.27 -36.09 18.11
N ILE A 184 -23.58 -36.58 17.06
CA ILE A 184 -24.00 -37.79 16.33
C ILE A 184 -23.95 -39.02 17.23
N GLU A 185 -22.87 -39.21 18.00
CA GLU A 185 -22.76 -40.32 18.96
C GLU A 185 -23.88 -40.30 19.99
N GLU A 186 -24.24 -39.12 20.51
CA GLU A 186 -25.36 -38.96 21.44
C GLU A 186 -26.71 -39.31 20.78
N VAL A 187 -26.97 -38.79 19.58
CA VAL A 187 -28.22 -39.06 18.85
C VAL A 187 -28.35 -40.54 18.51
N LEU A 188 -27.25 -41.19 18.09
CA LEU A 188 -27.23 -42.63 17.83
C LEU A 188 -27.51 -43.42 19.11
N GLY A 189 -26.87 -43.09 20.23
CA GLY A 189 -27.15 -43.75 21.51
C GLY A 189 -28.61 -43.60 21.97
N ARG A 190 -29.21 -42.43 21.72
CA ARG A 190 -30.65 -42.21 21.99
C ARG A 190 -31.54 -43.06 21.09
N LEU A 191 -31.20 -43.19 19.80
CA LEU A 191 -31.94 -44.01 18.84
C LEU A 191 -31.81 -45.51 19.13
N GLU A 192 -30.62 -45.97 19.51
CA GLU A 192 -30.41 -47.35 19.97
C GLU A 192 -31.24 -47.62 21.23
N GLY A 193 -31.26 -46.68 22.18
CA GLY A 193 -32.10 -46.76 23.37
C GLY A 193 -33.60 -46.81 23.08
N THR A 194 -34.10 -46.03 22.10
CA THR A 194 -35.51 -46.13 21.68
C THR A 194 -35.79 -47.42 20.94
N PHE A 195 -34.86 -47.92 20.12
CA PHE A 195 -35.01 -49.21 19.43
C PHE A 195 -35.10 -50.37 20.41
N VAL A 196 -34.26 -50.39 21.46
CA VAL A 196 -34.33 -51.39 22.53
C VAL A 196 -35.67 -51.31 23.26
N LYS A 197 -36.17 -50.11 23.55
CA LYS A 197 -37.50 -49.94 24.18
C LYS A 197 -38.64 -50.44 23.30
N VAL A 198 -38.63 -50.09 22.00
CA VAL A 198 -39.66 -50.56 21.05
C VAL A 198 -39.59 -52.07 20.91
N ARG A 199 -38.40 -52.65 20.83
CA ARG A 199 -38.20 -54.09 20.81
C ARG A 199 -38.75 -54.75 22.09
N ALA A 200 -38.45 -54.20 23.26
CA ALA A 200 -38.97 -54.71 24.53
C ALA A 200 -40.50 -54.60 24.62
N CYS A 201 -41.09 -53.50 24.16
CA CYS A 201 -42.55 -53.36 24.07
C CYS A 201 -43.17 -54.37 23.09
N ALA A 202 -42.53 -54.62 21.94
CA ALA A 202 -42.99 -55.62 20.97
C ALA A 202 -42.88 -57.05 21.51
N GLU A 203 -41.81 -57.37 22.25
CA GLU A 203 -41.65 -58.65 22.94
C GLU A 203 -42.71 -58.83 24.04
N ALA A 204 -43.02 -57.79 24.83
CA ALA A 204 -44.06 -57.82 25.86
C ALA A 204 -45.47 -58.02 25.29
N LEU A 205 -45.83 -57.29 24.24
CA LEU A 205 -47.10 -57.46 23.52
C LEU A 205 -47.18 -58.86 22.88
N GLY A 206 -46.06 -59.34 22.32
CA GLY A 206 -45.96 -60.69 21.77
C GLY A 206 -46.07 -61.82 22.80
N SER A 207 -45.78 -61.60 24.08
CA SER A 207 -46.01 -62.61 25.12
C SER A 207 -47.42 -62.57 25.69
N GLU A 208 -47.94 -61.37 25.98
CA GLU A 208 -49.24 -61.21 26.63
C GLU A 208 -50.40 -61.50 25.67
N ASP A 209 -50.33 -61.03 24.42
CA ASP A 209 -51.38 -61.31 23.43
C ASP A 209 -51.35 -62.77 22.99
N VAL A 210 -50.19 -63.43 22.94
CA VAL A 210 -50.11 -64.85 22.58
C VAL A 210 -50.61 -65.73 23.71
N GLU A 211 -50.37 -65.38 24.97
CA GLU A 211 -50.98 -66.08 26.12
C GLU A 211 -52.48 -65.81 26.23
N ALA A 212 -52.95 -64.58 25.98
CA ALA A 212 -54.37 -64.22 25.99
C ALA A 212 -55.14 -64.87 24.83
N LEU A 213 -54.61 -64.87 23.61
CA LEU A 213 -55.20 -65.62 22.48
C LEU A 213 -55.18 -67.12 22.77
N ARG A 214 -54.13 -67.67 23.37
CA ARG A 214 -54.08 -69.09 23.73
C ARG A 214 -55.12 -69.46 24.80
N GLY A 215 -55.42 -68.54 25.72
CA GLY A 215 -56.51 -68.67 26.69
C GLY A 215 -57.90 -68.58 26.05
N GLN A 216 -58.14 -67.60 25.16
CA GLN A 216 -59.41 -67.48 24.44
C GLN A 216 -59.66 -68.65 23.49
N VAL A 217 -58.65 -69.14 22.76
CA VAL A 217 -58.78 -70.33 21.90
C VAL A 217 -59.16 -71.54 22.73
N ARG A 218 -58.59 -71.71 23.94
CA ARG A 218 -58.95 -72.81 24.84
C ARG A 218 -60.39 -72.67 25.39
N GLY A 219 -60.83 -71.46 25.73
CA GLY A 219 -62.21 -71.21 26.20
C GLY A 219 -63.27 -71.33 25.12
N VAL A 220 -62.96 -70.99 23.86
CA VAL A 220 -63.86 -71.20 22.72
C VAL A 220 -64.02 -72.69 22.40
N ASP A 221 -62.96 -73.50 22.57
CA ASP A 221 -63.00 -74.96 22.37
C ASP A 221 -63.87 -75.67 23.46
N GLU A 222 -63.81 -75.17 24.70
CA GLU A 222 -64.66 -75.65 25.81
C GLU A 222 -66.13 -75.24 25.66
N GLY A 223 -66.42 -74.09 25.05
CA GLY A 223 -67.79 -73.62 24.78
C GLY A 223 -68.48 -74.26 23.57
N LEU A 224 -67.72 -74.91 22.67
CA LEU A 224 -68.25 -75.59 21.49
C LEU A 224 -68.61 -77.06 21.75
N THR A 225 -68.29 -77.59 22.93
CA THR A 225 -68.44 -79.01 23.31
C THR A 225 -69.45 -79.28 24.43
N GLY A 226 -70.22 -78.28 24.86
CA GLY A 226 -71.38 -78.41 25.75
C GLY A 226 -72.68 -77.97 25.07
#